data_AF-A0A2V6EL57-F1
#
_entry.id   AF-A0A2V6EL57-F1
#
_cell.length_a   1.000
_cell.length_b   1.000
_cell.length_c   1.000
_cell.angle_alpha   90.00
_cell.angle_beta   90.00
_cell.angle_gamma   90.00
#
_symmetry.space_group_name_H-M   'P 1'
#
loop_
_entity.id
_entity.type
_entity.pdbx_description
1 polymer ?
#
loop_
_entity_poly.entity_id
_entity_poly.type
_entity_poly.pdbx_seq_one_letter_code
_entity_poly.pdbx_strand_id
1 'polypeptide(L)'
;MRTNNGGASNRGQAVDRTLAAMEEMERYCAEHPRSPAALRRPQLSVRGRTFIALLGVTIEDGIAGFGDNVGAALRAFDAQYQRVLRPSLDRP
;
A
#
# COMPACT_ATOMS: atom_id res chain seq x y z
N MET A 1 2.52 -31.06 -31.83
CA MET A 1 2.20 -30.72 -30.42
C MET A 1 2.79 -29.36 -30.08
N ARG A 2 1.98 -28.31 -29.93
CA ARG A 2 2.35 -27.05 -29.26
C ARG A 2 1.10 -26.49 -28.59
N THR A 3 0.98 -26.68 -27.28
CA THR A 3 -0.13 -26.18 -26.47
C THR A 3 0.13 -24.73 -26.10
N ASN A 4 -0.70 -23.82 -26.61
CA ASN A 4 -0.70 -22.41 -26.21
C ASN A 4 -1.77 -22.21 -25.13
N ASN A 5 -1.38 -22.32 -23.86
CA ASN A 5 -2.22 -22.06 -22.69
C ASN A 5 -1.51 -21.06 -21.78
N GLY A 6 -2.12 -19.90 -21.51
CA GLY A 6 -1.56 -18.95 -20.54
C GLY A 6 -2.34 -17.66 -20.25
N GLY A 7 -3.54 -17.46 -20.81
CA GLY A 7 -4.24 -16.17 -20.73
C GLY A 7 -5.22 -15.97 -19.57
N ALA A 8 -5.58 -17.01 -18.79
CA ALA A 8 -6.80 -16.97 -17.96
C ALA A 8 -6.59 -16.89 -16.43
N SER A 9 -5.38 -17.06 -15.89
CA SER A 9 -5.20 -17.27 -14.43
C SER A 9 -4.98 -16.02 -13.57
N ASN A 10 -4.93 -14.81 -14.14
CA ASN A 10 -4.56 -13.60 -13.39
C ASN A 10 -5.74 -12.82 -12.80
N ARG A 11 -6.95 -12.97 -13.35
CA ARG A 11 -8.07 -12.08 -12.99
C ARG A 11 -8.70 -12.44 -11.65
N GLY A 12 -8.90 -13.73 -11.34
CA GLY A 12 -9.41 -14.18 -10.03
C GLY A 12 -8.45 -13.85 -8.88
N GLN A 13 -7.17 -14.25 -9.03
CA GLN A 13 -6.13 -14.00 -8.03
C GLN A 13 -5.94 -12.52 -7.65
N ALA A 14 -6.21 -11.58 -8.57
CA ALA A 14 -6.10 -10.16 -8.28
C ALA A 14 -7.22 -9.65 -7.36
N VAL A 15 -8.44 -10.18 -7.50
CA VAL A 15 -9.59 -9.78 -6.66
C VAL A 15 -9.42 -10.35 -5.26
N ASP A 16 -9.05 -11.63 -5.14
CA ASP A 16 -8.80 -12.28 -3.84
C ASP A 16 -7.68 -11.57 -3.05
N ARG A 17 -6.62 -11.15 -3.74
CA ARG A 17 -5.53 -10.37 -3.11
C ARG A 17 -5.96 -8.98 -2.69
N THR A 18 -6.87 -8.35 -3.43
CA THR A 18 -7.40 -7.02 -3.07
C THR A 18 -8.26 -7.12 -1.82
N LEU A 19 -9.12 -8.14 -1.72
CA LEU A 19 -9.94 -8.37 -0.54
C LEU A 19 -9.08 -8.68 0.70
N ALA A 20 -8.17 -9.65 0.60
CA ALA A 20 -7.24 -9.98 1.68
C ALA A 20 -6.41 -8.75 2.13
N ALA A 21 -6.11 -7.87 1.18
CA ALA A 21 -5.39 -6.65 1.45
C ALA A 21 -6.21 -5.59 2.20
N MET A 22 -7.48 -5.47 1.88
CA MET A 22 -8.41 -4.62 2.62
C MET A 22 -8.60 -5.14 4.05
N GLU A 23 -8.79 -6.45 4.23
CA GLU A 23 -8.92 -7.07 5.55
C GLU A 23 -7.66 -6.85 6.42
N GLU A 24 -6.47 -7.02 5.84
CA GLU A 24 -5.21 -6.77 6.57
C GLU A 24 -5.03 -5.28 6.91
N MET A 25 -5.46 -4.37 6.02
CA MET A 25 -5.45 -2.94 6.30
C MET A 25 -6.38 -2.59 7.45
N GLU A 26 -7.56 -3.20 7.54
CA GLU A 26 -8.47 -3.02 8.67
C GLU A 26 -7.88 -3.56 9.97
N ARG A 27 -7.24 -4.73 9.94
CA ARG A 27 -6.53 -5.29 11.10
C ARG A 27 -5.41 -4.36 11.55
N TYR A 28 -4.54 -3.93 10.65
CA TYR A 28 -3.45 -3.01 10.97
C TYR A 28 -3.97 -1.68 11.54
N CYS A 29 -5.07 -1.16 11.00
CA CYS A 29 -5.73 0.04 11.50
C CYS A 29 -6.28 -0.15 12.92
N ALA A 30 -6.81 -1.33 13.24
CA ALA A 30 -7.31 -1.67 14.56
C ALA A 30 -6.18 -1.89 15.58
N GLU A 31 -5.08 -2.52 15.17
CA GLU A 31 -3.87 -2.73 15.99
C GLU A 31 -3.12 -1.41 16.23
N HIS A 32 -3.13 -0.50 15.25
CA HIS A 32 -2.39 0.76 15.29
C HIS A 32 -3.30 1.99 15.04
N PRO A 33 -4.23 2.32 15.94
CA PRO A 33 -5.19 3.41 15.75
C PRO A 33 -4.54 4.80 15.67
N ARG A 34 -3.28 4.93 16.11
CA ARG A 34 -2.51 6.18 16.07
C ARG A 34 -1.57 6.30 14.87
N SER A 35 -1.48 5.29 14.00
CA SER A 35 -0.63 5.34 12.83
C SER A 35 -1.24 6.21 11.72
N PRO A 36 -0.42 6.92 10.92
CA PRO A 36 -0.86 7.66 9.74
C PRO A 36 -1.76 6.84 8.82
N ALA A 37 -1.44 5.56 8.60
CA ALA A 37 -2.27 4.64 7.83
C ALA A 37 -3.71 4.53 8.35
N ALA A 38 -3.90 4.47 9.67
CA ALA A 38 -5.22 4.40 10.29
C ALA A 38 -5.99 5.74 10.20
N LEU A 39 -5.27 6.85 10.39
CA LEU A 39 -5.85 8.19 10.41
C LEU A 39 -6.20 8.71 9.01
N ARG A 40 -5.37 8.40 8.02
CA ARG A 40 -5.48 8.93 6.66
C ARG A 40 -6.06 7.93 5.67
N ARG A 41 -6.10 6.64 6.03
CA ARG A 41 -6.60 5.53 5.20
C ARG A 41 -6.13 5.66 3.73
N PRO A 42 -4.83 5.46 3.45
CA PRO A 42 -4.30 5.58 2.09
C PRO A 42 -5.03 4.63 1.13
N GLN A 43 -5.14 5.02 -0.15
CA GLN A 43 -5.63 4.13 -1.19
C GLN A 43 -4.66 2.97 -1.36
N LEU A 44 -5.14 1.76 -1.08
CA LEU A 44 -4.38 0.54 -1.28
C LEU A 44 -4.68 -0.03 -2.67
N SER A 45 -3.63 -0.21 -3.46
CA SER A 45 -3.69 -0.78 -4.81
C SER A 45 -2.71 -1.95 -4.92
N VAL A 46 -3.13 -3.01 -5.61
CA VAL A 46 -2.25 -4.15 -5.92
C VAL A 46 -1.82 -4.10 -7.38
N ARG A 47 -0.50 -4.09 -7.61
CA ARG A 47 0.10 -4.15 -8.95
C ARG A 47 0.95 -5.41 -9.05
N GLY A 48 0.38 -6.44 -9.66
CA GLY A 48 1.02 -7.75 -9.81
C GLY A 48 1.24 -8.44 -8.46
N ARG A 49 2.45 -8.32 -7.91
CA ARG A 49 2.84 -8.85 -6.59
C ARG A 49 3.15 -7.76 -5.56
N THR A 50 3.11 -6.49 -5.95
CA THR A 50 3.44 -5.37 -5.06
C THR A 50 2.15 -4.70 -4.59
N PHE A 51 2.08 -4.40 -3.30
CA PHE A 51 1.06 -3.58 -2.68
C PHE A 51 1.56 -2.15 -2.57
N ILE A 52 0.68 -1.22 -2.94
CA ILE A 52 0.97 0.21 -3.01
C ILE A 52 -0.06 0.93 -2.17
N ALA A 53 0.38 1.58 -1.10
CA ALA A 53 -0.43 2.42 -0.23
C ALA A 53 -0.14 3.89 -0.58
N LEU A 54 -1.08 4.56 -1.24
CA LEU A 54 -0.93 5.94 -1.71
C LEU A 54 -1.85 6.88 -0.95
N LEU A 55 -1.30 7.96 -0.39
CA LEU A 55 -2.05 9.11 0.12
C LEU A 55 -1.63 10.37 -0.63
N GLY A 56 -2.54 10.94 -1.40
CA GLY A 56 -2.32 12.18 -2.15
C GLY A 56 -2.87 12.10 -3.57
N VAL A 57 -2.67 13.17 -4.34
CA VAL A 57 -3.13 13.25 -5.74
C VAL A 57 -2.27 12.36 -6.64
N THR A 58 -0.96 12.30 -6.39
CA THR A 58 0.00 11.48 -7.15
C THR A 58 1.06 10.88 -6.21
N ILE A 59 1.81 9.89 -6.69
CA ILE A 59 2.96 9.32 -5.95
C ILE A 59 4.08 10.37 -5.78
N GLU A 60 4.23 11.26 -6.75
CA GLU A 60 5.31 12.27 -6.80
C GLU A 60 5.06 13.43 -5.85
N ASP A 61 3.80 13.84 -5.70
CA ASP A 61 3.39 14.97 -4.84
C ASP A 61 2.80 14.49 -3.50
N GLY A 62 2.49 13.19 -3.41
CA GLY A 62 1.92 12.54 -2.24
C GLY A 62 2.90 11.63 -1.51
N ILE A 63 2.35 10.79 -0.65
CA ILE A 63 3.12 9.83 0.15
C ILE A 63 2.70 8.44 -0.30
N ALA A 64 3.66 7.66 -0.80
CA ALA A 64 3.44 6.30 -1.23
C ALA A 64 4.30 5.32 -0.42
N GLY A 65 3.70 4.22 0.00
CA GLY A 65 4.37 3.06 0.58
C GLY A 65 4.26 1.86 -0.35
N PHE A 66 5.36 1.13 -0.50
CA PHE A 66 5.43 -0.07 -1.35
C PHE A 66 5.83 -1.26 -0.50
N GLY A 67 5.27 -2.43 -0.78
CA GLY A 67 5.68 -3.66 -0.11
C GLY A 67 5.15 -4.92 -0.78
N ASP A 68 5.78 -6.05 -0.48
CA ASP A 68 5.38 -7.38 -0.96
C ASP A 68 4.10 -7.91 -0.29
N ASN A 69 3.66 -7.25 0.78
CA ASN A 69 2.41 -7.47 1.50
C ASN A 69 1.85 -6.12 2.00
N VAL A 70 0.60 -6.14 2.48
CA VAL A 70 -0.08 -4.92 2.94
C VAL A 70 0.59 -4.29 4.14
N GLY A 71 0.94 -5.06 5.16
CA GLY A 71 1.60 -4.53 6.35
C GLY A 71 2.93 -3.84 6.02
N ALA A 72 3.70 -4.38 5.07
CA ALA A 72 4.93 -3.77 4.57
C ALA A 72 4.65 -2.46 3.82
N ALA A 73 3.64 -2.42 2.95
CA ALA A 73 3.26 -1.21 2.22
C ALA A 73 2.77 -0.10 3.18
N LEU A 74 1.92 -0.45 4.16
CA LEU A 74 1.43 0.48 5.19
C LEU A 74 2.56 0.98 6.10
N ARG A 75 3.47 0.10 6.52
CA ARG A 75 4.64 0.50 7.31
C ARG A 75 5.57 1.43 6.53
N ALA A 76 5.82 1.12 5.25
CA ALA A 76 6.62 1.99 4.38
C ALA A 76 5.96 3.36 4.22
N PHE A 77 4.63 3.38 4.05
CA PHE A 77 3.83 4.60 4.02
C PHE A 77 3.97 5.40 5.34
N ASP A 78 3.79 4.76 6.50
CA ASP A 78 3.92 5.41 7.81
C ASP A 78 5.31 6.02 8.01
N ALA A 79 6.37 5.31 7.58
CA ALA A 79 7.74 5.79 7.65
C ALA A 79 7.97 7.02 6.75
N GLN A 80 7.46 7.00 5.51
CA GLN A 80 7.52 8.16 4.62
C GLN A 80 6.71 9.33 5.16
N TYR A 81 5.52 9.06 5.72
CA TYR A 81 4.67 10.08 6.32
C TYR A 81 5.37 10.78 7.50
N GLN A 82 6.05 10.02 8.36
CA GLN A 82 6.86 10.59 9.45
C GLN A 82 8.04 11.42 8.94
N ARG A 83 8.66 11.04 7.81
CA ARG A 83 9.74 11.84 7.19
C ARG A 83 9.23 13.15 6.63
N VAL A 84 8.06 13.17 6.00
CA VAL A 84 7.42 14.41 5.51
C VAL A 84 6.96 15.30 6.66
N LEU A 85 6.40 14.69 7.72
CA LEU A 85 5.93 15.42 8.91
C LEU A 85 7.08 15.90 9.82
N ARG A 86 8.29 15.35 9.65
CA ARG A 86 9.52 15.94 10.16
C ARG A 86 10.16 16.75 9.03
N PRO A 87 9.65 17.96 8.70
CA PRO A 87 10.49 18.87 7.98
C PRO A 87 11.71 19.05 8.87
N SER A 88 12.88 18.71 8.34
CA SER A 88 14.15 19.02 8.99
C SER A 88 14.03 20.45 9.53
N LEU A 89 14.19 20.58 10.83
CA LEU A 89 14.21 21.83 11.58
C LEU A 89 15.50 22.60 11.23
N ASP A 90 15.79 22.72 9.94
CA ASP A 90 17.00 23.27 9.38
C ASP A 90 16.64 23.90 8.04
N ARG A 91 16.22 25.15 8.12
CA ARG A 91 16.34 26.10 7.02
C ARG A 91 17.23 27.22 7.56
N PRO A 92 18.50 27.32 7.14
CA PRO A 92 19.33 28.50 7.38
C PRO A 92 18.79 29.73 6.63
#